data_AF-A0A100XYI3-F1
#
_entry.id   AF-A0A100XYI3-F1
#
_cell.length_a   1.000
_cell.length_b   1.000
_cell.length_c   1.000
_cell.angle_alpha   90.00
_cell.angle_beta   90.00
_cell.angle_gamma   90.00
#
_symmetry.space_group_name_H-M   'P 1'
#
loop_
_entity.id
_entity.type
_entity.pdbx_description
1 polymer ?
#
loop_
_entity_poly.entity_id
_entity_poly.type
_entity_poly.pdbx_seq_one_letter_code
_entity_poly.pdbx_strand_id
1 'polypeptide(L)' 'MGKRGRPPVVKPWLVTISGKTARKIVILARTRQEAEEKARFMVKQSFPFSTFSVRRYYGRVSA' A
#
# COMPACT_ATOMS: atom_id res chain seq x y z
N MET A 1 27.07 20.51 -8.58
CA MET A 1 25.75 21.03 -8.15
C MET A 1 24.87 19.83 -7.73
N GLY A 2 25.10 19.28 -6.53
CA GLY A 2 24.34 18.12 -6.06
C GLY A 2 22.96 18.56 -5.65
N LYS A 3 21.93 18.24 -6.45
CA LYS A 3 20.54 18.43 -6.04
C LYS A 3 20.38 17.65 -4.74
N ARG A 4 20.20 18.35 -3.60
CA ARG A 4 19.71 17.79 -2.33
C ARG A 4 18.29 17.28 -2.60
N GLY A 5 18.20 16.16 -3.32
CA GLY A 5 16.96 15.48 -3.60
C GLY A 5 16.49 14.90 -2.28
N ARG A 6 15.52 15.56 -1.65
CA ARG A 6 14.74 14.98 -0.55
C ARG A 6 14.46 13.52 -0.94
N PRO A 7 14.82 12.52 -0.11
CA PRO A 7 14.58 11.13 -0.46
C PRO A 7 13.11 10.99 -0.85
N PRO A 8 12.81 10.26 -1.95
CA PRO A 8 11.45 10.15 -2.46
C PRO A 8 10.56 9.68 -1.31
N VAL A 9 9.69 10.58 -0.85
CA VAL A 9 8.92 10.41 0.39
C VAL A 9 7.99 9.22 0.18
N VAL A 10 8.41 8.06 0.66
CA VAL A 10 7.54 6.88 0.72
C VAL A 10 6.36 7.22 1.60
N LYS A 11 5.16 6.98 1.09
CA LYS A 11 3.92 7.24 1.80
C LYS A 11 3.30 5.91 2.20
N PRO A 12 2.72 5.81 3.41
CA PRO A 12 1.95 4.65 3.78
C PRO A 12 0.60 4.64 3.07
N TRP A 13 0.25 3.50 2.52
CA TRP A 13 -1.02 3.23 1.85
C TRP A 13 -1.69 2.07 2.56
N LEU A 14 -2.92 2.29 3.00
CA LEU A 14 -3.76 1.28 3.60
C LEU A 14 -4.47 0.51 2.50
N VAL A 15 -4.18 -0.77 2.41
CA VAL A 15 -4.91 -1.70 1.56
C VAL A 15 -5.89 -2.45 2.44
N THR A 16 -7.17 -2.31 2.13
CA THR A 16 -8.23 -3.11 2.76
C THR A 16 -8.61 -4.22 1.81
N ILE A 17 -8.42 -5.45 2.24
CA ILE A 17 -8.77 -6.65 1.50
C ILE A 17 -10.13 -7.11 2.03
N SER A 18 -11.14 -7.07 1.16
CA SER A 18 -12.50 -7.48 1.44
C SER A 18 -12.75 -8.86 0.82
N GLY A 19 -12.90 -9.85 1.68
CA GLY A 19 -13.18 -11.24 1.34
C GLY A 19 -13.89 -11.92 2.51
N LYS A 20 -13.65 -13.22 2.74
CA LYS A 20 -14.23 -13.98 3.86
C LYS A 20 -13.84 -13.41 5.24
N THR A 21 -12.71 -12.71 5.31
CA THR A 21 -12.27 -11.95 6.49
C THR A 21 -11.68 -10.63 6.01
N ALA A 22 -12.19 -9.51 6.52
CA ALA A 22 -11.63 -8.21 6.21
C ALA A 22 -10.23 -8.07 6.83
N ARG A 23 -9.21 -7.90 5.99
CA ARG A 23 -7.83 -7.68 6.43
C ARG A 23 -7.34 -6.31 5.98
N LYS A 24 -6.53 -5.68 6.82
CA LYS A 24 -5.94 -4.37 6.53
C LYS A 24 -4.42 -4.52 6.56
N ILE A 25 -3.75 -4.12 5.48
CA ILE A 25 -2.29 -4.10 5.40
C ILE A 25 -1.84 -2.68 5.04
N VAL A 26 -0.68 -2.27 5.54
CA VAL A 26 -0.08 -0.99 5.20
C VAL A 26 1.12 -1.25 4.30
N ILE A 27 1.13 -0.64 3.13
CA ILE A 27 2.22 -0.74 2.14
C ILE A 27 2.89 0.62 1.99
N LEU A 28 4.21 0.63 2.03
CA LEU A 28 5.00 1.82 1.73
C LEU A 28 5.26 1.90 0.22
N ALA A 29 4.79 2.98 -0.39
CA ALA A 29 4.95 3.24 -1.83
C ALA A 29 5.03 4.74 -2.11
N ARG A 30 5.72 5.11 -3.19
CA ARG A 30 5.89 6.51 -3.58
C ARG A 30 4.61 7.08 -4.19
N THR A 31 3.98 6.28 -5.06
CA THR A 31 2.75 6.63 -5.77
C THR A 31 1.62 5.67 -5.42
N ARG A 32 0.39 6.08 -5.75
CA ARG A 32 -0.80 5.22 -5.60
C ARG A 32 -0.72 4.00 -6.51
N GLN A 33 -0.25 4.17 -7.75
CA GLN A 33 -0.11 3.09 -8.73
C GLN A 33 0.86 2.02 -8.24
N GLU A 34 2.01 2.41 -7.69
CA GLU A 34 2.97 1.47 -7.12
C GLU A 34 2.39 0.72 -5.90
N ALA A 35 1.58 1.41 -5.08
CA ALA A 35 0.85 0.78 -3.98
C ALA A 35 -0.19 -0.23 -4.48
N GLU A 36 -0.93 0.10 -5.54
CA GLU A 36 -1.96 -0.76 -6.14
C GLU A 36 -1.34 -2.00 -6.81
N GLU A 37 -0.20 -1.86 -7.47
CA GLU A 37 0.50 -2.99 -8.09
C GLU A 37 1.02 -3.97 -7.03
N LYS A 38 1.69 -3.45 -5.99
CA LYS A 38 2.13 -4.25 -4.83
C LYS A 38 0.93 -4.91 -4.13
N ALA A 39 -0.14 -4.16 -3.89
CA ALA A 39 -1.37 -4.68 -3.31
C ALA A 39 -1.96 -5.80 -4.18
N ARG A 40 -2.05 -5.61 -5.50
CA ARG A 40 -2.60 -6.60 -6.43
C ARG A 40 -1.78 -7.88 -6.42
N PHE A 41 -0.44 -7.77 -6.41
CA PHE A 41 0.44 -8.93 -6.35
C PHE A 41 0.25 -9.70 -5.04
N MET A 42 0.30 -9.02 -3.89
CA MET A 42 0.10 -9.64 -2.58
C MET A 42 -1.29 -10.27 -2.42
N VAL A 43 -2.34 -9.54 -2.83
CA VAL A 43 -3.73 -10.01 -2.72
C VAL A 43 -3.98 -11.19 -3.65
N LYS A 44 -3.49 -11.17 -4.90
CA LYS A 44 -3.64 -12.32 -5.80
C LYS A 44 -2.94 -13.56 -5.29
N GLN A 45 -1.75 -13.41 -4.69
CA GLN A 45 -1.02 -14.56 -4.13
C GLN A 45 -1.69 -15.14 -2.89
N SER A 46 -2.19 -14.31 -1.99
CA SER A 46 -2.77 -14.79 -0.71
C SER A 46 -4.29 -15.04 -0.77
N PHE A 47 -5.02 -14.34 -1.64
CA PHE A 47 -6.48 -14.32 -1.68
C PHE A 47 -7.01 -14.17 -3.12
N PRO A 48 -6.94 -15.24 -3.94
CA PRO A 48 -7.25 -15.19 -5.37
C PRO A 48 -8.68 -14.71 -5.70
N PHE A 49 -9.63 -14.82 -4.76
CA PHE A 49 -11.02 -14.40 -4.93
C PHE A 49 -11.41 -13.17 -4.10
N SER A 50 -10.47 -12.50 -3.45
CA SER A 50 -10.79 -11.32 -2.63
C SER A 50 -10.65 -10.02 -3.41
N THR A 51 -11.52 -9.08 -3.08
CA THR A 51 -11.44 -7.70 -3.58
C THR A 51 -10.52 -6.89 -2.68
N PHE A 52 -9.90 -5.83 -3.19
CA PHE A 52 -9.11 -4.93 -2.37
C PHE A 52 -9.34 -3.47 -2.75
N SER A 53 -9.10 -2.58 -1.79
CA SER A 53 -9.17 -1.13 -1.97
C SER A 53 -7.93 -0.49 -1.37
N VAL A 54 -7.29 0.41 -2.12
CA VAL A 54 -6.11 1.14 -1.67
C VAL A 54 -6.50 2.57 -1.33
N ARG A 55 -6.18 2.99 -0.10
CA ARG A 55 -6.45 4.34 0.40
C ARG A 55 -5.19 4.88 1.05
N ARG A 56 -4.97 6.19 0.95
CA ARG A 56 -3.82 6.80 1.62
C ARG A 56 -3.99 6.63 3.14
N TYR A 57 -2.96 6.10 3.80
CA TYR A 57 -3.02 5.91 5.24
C TYR A 57 -2.63 7.23 5.92
N TYR A 58 -3.54 7.75 6.74
CA TYR A 58 -3.32 8.97 7.52
C TYR A 58 -3.02 8.69 9.00
N GLY A 59 -2.93 7.41 9.38
CA GLY A 59 -2.52 7.01 10.73
C GLY A 59 -1.01 7.12 10.93
N ARG A 60 -0.56 7.29 12.18
CA ARG A 60 0.84 7.16 12.56
C ARG A 60 1.27 5.70 12.37
N VAL A 61 2.14 5.46 11.39
CA VAL A 61 2.90 4.21 11.32
C VAL A 61 4.03 4.36 12.33
N SER A 62 3.87 3.84 13.55
CA SER A 62 5.04 3.63 14.42
C SER A 62 5.89 2.55 13.76
N ALA A 63 7.13 2.91 13.45
CA ALA A 63 8.18 2.01 13.01
C ALA A 63 8.61 1.07 14.13
#